data_AF-A0A0C3FYS4-F1
#
_entry.id   AF-A0A0C3FYS4-F1
#
_cell.length_a   1.000
_cell.length_b   1.000
_cell.length_c   1.000
_cell.angle_alpha   90.00
_cell.angle_beta   90.00
_cell.angle_gamma   90.00
#
_symmetry.space_group_name_H-M   'P 1'
#
loop_
_entity.id
_entity.type
_entity.pdbx_description
1 polymer ?
#
loop_
_entity_poly.entity_id
_entity_poly.type
_entity_poly.pdbx_seq_one_letter_code
_entity_poly.pdbx_strand_id
1 'polypeptide(L)'
;LDSVVNKVKEKVISKVKGKRAMGQCDGWDNIVKTHVVTSMITVEHEVTICTTHFTGHKPVTGNQLLELVLDDIKHIKDKFGVKVIGWCTDDGLDGKKMQRLLRTSLI
;
A
#
# COMPACT_ATOMS: atom_id res chain seq x y z
N LEU A 1 -0.94 -21.72 -15.51
CA LEU A 1 -0.56 -21.01 -14.27
C LEU A 1 -1.43 -19.77 -14.08
N ASP A 2 -1.60 -18.94 -15.11
CA ASP A 2 -2.36 -17.68 -15.05
C ASP A 2 -3.82 -17.83 -14.63
N SER A 3 -4.49 -18.91 -15.03
CA SER A 3 -5.88 -19.19 -14.61
C SER A 3 -6.01 -19.40 -13.10
N VAL A 4 -5.02 -20.01 -12.46
CA VAL A 4 -5.00 -20.22 -11.00
C VAL A 4 -4.70 -18.90 -10.30
N VAL A 5 -3.75 -18.11 -10.82
CA VAL A 5 -3.43 -16.78 -10.29
C VAL A 5 -4.65 -15.86 -10.35
N ASN A 6 -5.37 -15.84 -11.47
CA ASN A 6 -6.57 -15.02 -11.62
C ASN A 6 -7.68 -15.44 -10.66
N LYS A 7 -7.93 -16.75 -10.48
CA LYS A 7 -8.89 -17.24 -9.48
C LYS A 7 -8.55 -16.78 -8.06
N VAL A 8 -7.28 -16.81 -7.68
CA VAL A 8 -6.85 -16.33 -6.35
C VAL A 8 -7.06 -14.82 -6.24
N LYS A 9 -6.69 -14.04 -7.26
CA LYS A 9 -6.92 -12.58 -7.29
C LYS A 9 -8.40 -12.23 -7.16
N GLU A 10 -9.27 -12.88 -7.93
CA GLU A 10 -10.71 -12.67 -7.88
C GLU A 10 -11.29 -13.00 -6.51
N LYS A 11 -10.84 -14.10 -5.89
CA LYS A 11 -11.24 -14.48 -4.53
C LYS A 11 -10.81 -13.45 -3.49
N VAL A 12 -9.63 -12.86 -3.62
CA VAL A 12 -9.16 -11.78 -2.73
C VAL A 12 -10.00 -10.51 -2.95
N ILE A 13 -10.20 -10.10 -4.20
CA ILE A 13 -10.99 -8.91 -4.54
C ILE A 13 -12.43 -9.06 -4.04
N SER A 14 -13.06 -10.23 -4.22
CA SER A 14 -14.45 -10.43 -3.79
C SER A 14 -14.64 -10.32 -2.28
N LYS A 15 -13.63 -10.64 -1.47
CA LYS A 15 -13.66 -10.47 -0.01
C LYS A 15 -13.68 -9.00 0.42
N VAL A 16 -13.00 -8.12 -0.33
CA VAL A 16 -12.75 -6.73 0.08
C VAL A 16 -13.60 -5.70 -0.68
N LYS A 17 -14.07 -6.04 -1.89
CA LYS A 17 -14.76 -5.10 -2.78
C LYS A 17 -15.99 -4.46 -2.14
N GLY A 18 -16.11 -3.13 -2.29
CA GLY A 18 -17.19 -2.33 -1.74
C GLY A 18 -17.03 -1.96 -0.26
N LYS A 19 -15.99 -2.48 0.42
CA LYS A 19 -15.73 -2.22 1.83
C LYS A 19 -14.82 -1.01 2.03
N ARG A 20 -14.71 -0.60 3.30
CA ARG A 20 -13.75 0.41 3.77
C ARG A 20 -12.54 -0.28 4.37
N ALA A 21 -11.36 0.29 4.17
CA ALA A 21 -10.12 -0.26 4.71
C ALA A 21 -9.23 0.81 5.34
N MET A 22 -8.45 0.37 6.33
CA MET A 22 -7.21 1.05 6.68
C MET A 22 -6.12 0.61 5.72
N GLY A 23 -5.49 1.57 5.03
CA GLY A 23 -4.26 1.33 4.30
C GLY A 23 -3.08 1.34 5.26
N GLN A 24 -2.05 0.59 4.92
CA GLN A 24 -0.79 0.60 5.66
C GLN A 24 0.37 0.28 4.71
N CYS A 25 1.54 0.84 4.96
CA CYS A 25 2.74 0.41 4.26
C CYS A 25 3.92 0.21 5.21
N ASP A 26 4.82 -0.67 4.78
CA ASP A 26 6.08 -0.97 5.46
C ASP A 26 7.23 -0.94 4.45
N GLY A 27 8.39 -0.47 4.89
CA GLY A 27 9.59 -0.27 4.08
C GLY A 27 10.80 -0.95 4.70
N TRP A 28 11.50 -1.79 3.94
CA TRP A 28 12.71 -2.48 4.41
C TRP A 28 13.70 -2.73 3.29
N ASP A 29 14.95 -3.03 3.65
CA ASP A 29 15.97 -3.47 2.69
C ASP A 29 15.96 -5.00 2.58
N ASN A 30 15.94 -5.52 1.35
CA ASN A 30 16.11 -6.95 1.11
C ASN A 30 17.57 -7.40 1.29
N ILE A 31 17.83 -8.70 1.11
CA ILE A 31 19.18 -9.29 1.29
C ILE A 31 20.26 -8.67 0.39
N VAL A 32 19.90 -8.11 -0.76
CA VAL A 32 20.81 -7.43 -1.69
C VAL A 32 20.81 -5.90 -1.53
N LYS A 33 20.27 -5.39 -0.41
CA LYS A 33 20.17 -3.95 -0.09
C LYS A 33 19.42 -3.15 -1.17
N THR A 34 18.40 -3.76 -1.75
CA THR A 34 17.37 -3.04 -2.49
C THR A 34 16.27 -2.70 -1.51
N HIS A 35 15.91 -1.42 -1.46
CA HIS A 35 14.81 -0.93 -0.67
C HIS A 35 13.48 -1.35 -1.30
N VAL A 36 12.59 -1.85 -0.46
CA VAL A 36 11.29 -2.41 -0.82
C VAL A 36 10.24 -1.70 0.00
N VAL A 37 9.16 -1.28 -0.64
CA VAL A 37 7.98 -0.73 0.03
C VAL A 37 6.78 -1.58 -0.34
N THR A 38 6.05 -2.08 0.66
CA THR A 38 4.84 -2.89 0.43
C THR A 38 3.63 -2.21 1.06
N SER A 39 2.57 -2.09 0.27
CA SER A 39 1.29 -1.55 0.69
C SER A 39 0.27 -2.66 0.89
N MET A 40 -0.48 -2.55 1.98
CA MET A 40 -1.48 -3.50 2.43
C MET A 40 -2.76 -2.77 2.83
N ILE A 41 -3.86 -3.50 2.83
CA ILE A 41 -5.12 -3.04 3.40
C ILE A 41 -5.59 -3.99 4.49
N THR A 42 -6.20 -3.43 5.53
CA THR A 42 -6.90 -4.17 6.57
C THR A 42 -8.39 -3.93 6.42
N VAL A 43 -9.14 -5.00 6.14
CA VAL A 43 -10.60 -5.02 6.00
C VAL A 43 -11.15 -6.08 6.95
N GLU A 44 -12.04 -5.69 7.86
CA GLU A 44 -12.68 -6.63 8.81
C GLU A 44 -11.67 -7.53 9.55
N HIS A 45 -10.55 -6.94 9.99
CA HIS A 45 -9.45 -7.61 10.68
C HIS A 45 -8.61 -8.59 9.83
N GLU A 46 -8.89 -8.71 8.53
CA GLU A 46 -8.04 -9.45 7.58
C GLU A 46 -7.12 -8.49 6.81
N VAL A 47 -5.82 -8.84 6.77
CA VAL A 47 -4.81 -8.10 6.00
C VAL A 47 -4.69 -8.69 4.60
N THR A 48 -4.68 -7.82 3.59
CA THR A 48 -4.42 -8.18 2.19
C THR A 48 -3.25 -7.36 1.66
N ILE A 49 -2.27 -8.03 1.07
CA ILE A 49 -1.18 -7.37 0.34
C ILE A 49 -1.70 -6.88 -1.00
N CYS A 50 -1.49 -5.60 -1.30
CA CYS A 50 -1.98 -4.97 -2.51
C CYS A 50 -0.90 -4.84 -3.58
N THR A 51 0.26 -4.34 -3.20
CA THR A 51 1.37 -4.08 -4.13
C THR A 51 2.69 -3.96 -3.39
N THR A 52 3.78 -4.26 -4.10
CA THR A 52 5.16 -4.18 -3.62
C THR A 52 5.99 -3.45 -4.66
N HIS A 53 6.71 -2.43 -4.22
CA HIS A 53 7.57 -1.58 -5.03
C HIS A 53 9.04 -1.88 -4.70
N PHE A 54 9.87 -1.98 -5.73
CA PHE A 54 11.32 -2.05 -5.59
C PHE A 54 11.90 -0.69 -5.98
N THR A 55 12.44 0.05 -5.01
CA THR A 55 12.85 1.45 -5.22
C THR A 55 14.36 1.61 -5.42
N GLY A 56 15.06 0.50 -5.69
CA GLY A 56 16.50 0.48 -5.93
C GLY A 56 17.31 0.53 -4.62
N HIS A 57 18.56 0.99 -4.70
CA HIS A 57 19.51 0.95 -3.57
C HIS A 57 19.43 2.15 -2.61
N LYS A 58 18.48 3.06 -2.82
CA LYS A 58 18.31 4.24 -1.96
C LYS A 58 16.99 4.15 -1.21
N PRO A 59 16.97 4.45 0.10
CA PRO A 59 15.74 4.61 0.84
C PRO A 59 14.85 5.67 0.19
N VAL A 60 13.54 5.45 0.31
CA VAL A 60 12.53 6.35 -0.24
C VAL A 60 12.36 7.54 0.70
N THR A 61 12.52 8.75 0.19
CA THR A 61 12.25 9.96 0.97
C THR A 61 10.76 10.12 1.25
N GLY A 62 10.36 10.85 2.29
CA GLY A 62 8.94 11.05 2.61
C GLY A 62 8.08 11.66 1.49
N ASN A 63 8.68 12.40 0.53
CA ASN A 63 7.95 12.88 -0.66
C ASN A 63 7.71 11.74 -1.66
N GLN A 64 8.74 10.93 -1.92
CA GLN A 64 8.62 9.78 -2.81
C GLN A 64 7.69 8.72 -2.23
N LEU A 65 7.70 8.55 -0.89
CA LEU A 65 6.78 7.66 -0.21
C LEU A 65 5.33 8.14 -0.36
N LEU A 66 5.10 9.46 -0.33
CA LEU A 66 3.78 10.03 -0.60
C LEU A 66 3.30 9.71 -2.03
N GLU A 67 4.17 9.88 -3.03
CA GLU A 67 3.85 9.55 -4.42
C GLU A 67 3.42 8.09 -4.55
N LEU A 68 4.21 7.16 -3.99
CA LEU A 68 3.87 5.73 -3.95
C LEU A 68 2.54 5.47 -3.25
N VAL A 69 2.32 6.08 -2.08
CA VAL A 69 1.08 5.88 -1.30
C VAL A 69 -0.15 6.40 -2.05
N LEU A 70 -0.06 7.55 -2.73
CA LEU A 70 -1.17 8.09 -3.53
C LEU A 70 -1.49 7.18 -4.72
N ASP A 71 -0.48 6.69 -5.42
CA ASP A 71 -0.63 5.73 -6.51
C ASP A 71 -1.23 4.41 -6.01
N ASP A 72 -0.82 3.95 -4.82
CA ASP A 72 -1.33 2.75 -4.20
C ASP A 72 -2.78 2.89 -3.73
N ILE A 73 -3.15 4.03 -3.15
CA ILE A 73 -4.55 4.35 -2.80
C ILE A 73 -5.43 4.28 -4.05
N LYS A 74 -4.95 4.87 -5.16
CA LYS A 74 -5.66 4.80 -6.45
C LYS A 74 -5.73 3.36 -6.97
N HIS A 75 -4.64 2.61 -6.93
CA HIS A 75 -4.59 1.21 -7.33
C HIS A 75 -5.58 0.35 -6.52
N ILE A 76 -5.60 0.52 -5.20
CA ILE A 76 -6.51 -0.15 -4.27
C ILE A 76 -7.96 0.16 -4.62
N LYS A 77 -8.29 1.43 -4.86
CA LYS A 77 -9.62 1.84 -5.29
C LYS A 77 -10.01 1.18 -6.62
N ASP A 78 -9.14 1.26 -7.63
CA ASP A 78 -9.47 0.87 -9.00
C ASP A 78 -9.47 -0.65 -9.19
N LYS A 79 -8.58 -1.38 -8.52
CA LYS A 79 -8.42 -2.83 -8.69
C LYS A 79 -9.16 -3.66 -7.65
N PHE A 80 -9.18 -3.22 -6.39
CA PHE A 80 -9.83 -3.94 -5.31
C PHE A 80 -11.25 -3.43 -5.05
N GLY A 81 -11.60 -2.23 -5.54
CA GLY A 81 -12.91 -1.63 -5.30
C GLY A 81 -13.13 -1.23 -3.84
N VAL A 82 -12.04 -0.89 -3.13
CA VAL A 82 -12.03 -0.59 -1.69
C VAL A 82 -11.87 0.91 -1.50
N LYS A 83 -12.65 1.48 -0.57
CA LYS A 83 -12.43 2.86 -0.11
C LYS A 83 -11.44 2.87 1.06
N VAL A 84 -10.23 3.36 0.82
CA VAL A 84 -9.25 3.64 1.88
C VAL A 84 -9.74 4.83 2.70
N ILE A 85 -9.81 4.69 4.02
CA ILE A 85 -10.30 5.73 4.96
C ILE A 85 -9.21 6.32 5.86
N GLY A 86 -8.01 5.74 5.83
CA GLY A 86 -6.85 6.18 6.58
C GLY A 86 -5.62 5.40 6.15
N TRP A 87 -4.44 5.89 6.54
CA TRP A 87 -3.17 5.27 6.21
C TRP A 87 -2.24 5.23 7.42
N CYS A 88 -1.59 4.09 7.63
CA CYS A 88 -0.63 3.87 8.71
C CYS A 88 0.77 3.54 8.15
N THR A 89 1.81 3.99 8.83
CA THR A 89 3.20 3.56 8.60
C THR A 89 3.87 3.29 9.93
N ASP A 90 5.06 2.70 9.88
CA ASP A 90 5.98 2.71 11.02
C ASP A 90 6.40 4.13 11.42
N ASP A 91 7.13 4.26 12.53
CA ASP A 91 7.52 5.55 13.13
C ASP A 91 8.76 6.20 12.47
N GLY A 92 9.08 5.79 11.23
CA GLY A 92 10.20 6.32 10.46
C GLY A 92 10.03 7.81 10.10
N LEU A 93 11.14 8.53 9.95
CA LEU A 93 11.13 9.97 9.61
C LEU A 93 10.42 10.25 8.28
N ASP A 94 10.64 9.40 7.28
CA ASP A 94 10.01 9.49 5.98
C ASP A 94 8.51 9.18 6.05
N GLY A 95 8.12 8.18 6.83
CA GLY A 95 6.72 7.87 7.15
C GLY A 95 6.01 9.05 7.81
N LYS A 96 6.62 9.68 8.83
CA LYS A 96 6.08 10.89 9.48
C LYS A 96 5.86 12.03 8.51
N LYS A 97 6.86 12.31 7.66
CA LYS A 97 6.74 13.37 6.65
C LYS A 97 5.63 13.05 5.65
N MET A 98 5.57 11.82 5.16
CA MET A 98 4.52 11.36 4.26
C MET A 98 3.14 11.51 4.90
N GLN A 99 2.93 11.01 6.12
CA GLN A 99 1.64 11.11 6.82
C GLN A 99 1.19 12.57 6.98
N ARG A 100 2.12 13.49 7.29
CA ARG A 100 1.81 14.92 7.38
C ARG A 100 1.33 15.49 6.04
N LEU A 101 1.99 15.12 4.95
CA LEU A 101 1.63 15.59 3.60
C LEU A 101 0.32 14.95 3.11
N LEU A 102 0.12 13.66 3.35
CA LEU A 102 -1.08 12.93 2.94
C LEU A 102 -2.36 13.54 3.53
N ARG A 103 -2.30 14.00 4.79
CA ARG A 103 -3.41 14.73 5.43
C ARG A 103 -3.82 15.99 4.68
N THR A 104 -2.89 16.65 4.00
CA THR A 104 -3.17 17.85 3.19
C THR A 104 -3.55 17.53 1.75
N SER A 105 -3.27 16.31 1.27
CA SER A 105 -3.55 15.88 -0.11
C SER A 105 -4.89 15.15 -0.29
N LEU A 106 -5.49 14.67 0.79
CA LEU A 106 -6.79 13.96 0.77
C LEU A 106 -8.00 14.87 1.13
N ILE A 107 -7.79 16.19 1.17
CA ILE A 107 -8.84 17.21 1.34
C ILE A 107 -9.32 17.68 -0.02
#